data_AF-A0A8T3MXZ9-F1
#
_entry.id   AF-A0A8T3MXZ9-F1
#
_cell.length_a   1.000
_cell.length_b   1.000
_cell.length_c   1.000
_cell.angle_alpha   90.00
_cell.angle_beta   90.00
_cell.angle_gamma   90.00
#
_symmetry.space_group_name_H-M   'P 1'
#
loop_
_entity.id
_entity.type
_entity.pdbx_description
1 polymer ?
#
loop_
_entity_poly.entity_id
_entity_poly.type
_entity_poly.pdbx_seq_one_letter_code
_entity_poly.pdbx_strand_id
1 'polypeptide(L)' 'MIAGAEVRRLVVGLIVVALVGATMFGLWHLVVGGLVNGNVRAAAFGAALAGVSGGVLAGLVILRRSRRA' A
#
# COMPACT_ATOMS: atom_id res chain seq x y z
N MET A 1 -2.42 -23.22 -21.35
CA MET A 1 -2.05 -21.80 -21.11
C MET A 1 -2.96 -21.04 -20.13
N ILE A 2 -4.14 -21.55 -19.75
CA ILE A 2 -5.12 -20.84 -18.88
C ILE A 2 -4.63 -20.70 -17.42
N ALA A 3 -3.88 -21.67 -16.89
CA ALA A 3 -3.38 -21.65 -15.52
C ALA A 3 -2.47 -20.44 -15.21
N GLY A 4 -1.65 -19.99 -16.16
CA GLY A 4 -0.73 -18.87 -15.94
C GLY A 4 -1.43 -17.52 -15.78
N ALA A 5 -2.59 -17.33 -16.41
CA ALA A 5 -3.36 -16.08 -16.29
C ALA A 5 -4.04 -15.96 -14.92
N GLU A 6 -4.60 -17.06 -14.40
CA GLU A 6 -5.24 -17.10 -13.08
C GLU A 6 -4.21 -16.95 -11.95
N VAL A 7 -3.07 -17.64 -12.04
CA VAL A 7 -1.96 -17.47 -11.09
C VAL A 7 -1.49 -16.01 -11.07
N ARG A 8 -1.33 -15.38 -12.24
CA ARG A 8 -0.94 -13.97 -12.32
C ARG A 8 -1.97 -13.05 -11.65
N ARG A 9 -3.26 -13.29 -11.86
CA ARG A 9 -4.34 -12.49 -11.23
C ARG A 9 -4.32 -12.62 -9.72
N LEU A 10 -4.16 -13.84 -9.20
CA LEU A 10 -4.05 -14.10 -7.77
C LEU A 10 -2.84 -13.39 -7.15
N VAL A 11 -1.67 -13.51 -7.78
CA VAL A 11 -0.44 -12.84 -7.30
C VAL A 11 -0.62 -11.32 -7.27
N VAL A 12 -1.16 -10.73 -8.33
CA VAL A 12 -1.44 -9.28 -8.37
C VAL A 12 -2.44 -8.87 -7.30
N GLY A 13 -3.51 -9.66 -7.10
CA GLY A 13 -4.49 -9.42 -6.05
C GLY A 13 -3.88 -9.44 -4.65
N LEU A 14 -3.04 -10.44 -4.37
CA LEU A 14 -2.33 -10.54 -3.09
C LEU A 14 -1.39 -9.36 -2.84
N ILE A 15 -0.65 -8.92 -3.87
CA ILE A 15 0.22 -7.74 -3.77
C ILE A 15 -0.60 -6.48 -3.44
N VAL A 16 -1.73 -6.29 -4.12
CA VAL A 16 -2.62 -5.15 -3.85
C VAL A 16 -3.13 -5.17 -2.41
N VAL A 17 -3.62 -6.32 -1.93
CA VAL A 17 -4.09 -6.47 -0.54
C VAL A 17 -2.96 -6.20 0.47
N ALA A 18 -1.76 -6.72 0.21
CA ALA A 18 -0.59 -6.48 1.06
C ALA A 18 -0.20 -5.00 1.10
N LEU A 19 -0.23 -4.30 -0.03
CA LEU A 19 0.04 -2.86 -0.11
C LEU A 19 -1.01 -2.03 0.65
N VAL A 20 -2.29 -2.38 0.52
CA VAL A 20 -3.38 -1.73 1.27
C VAL A 20 -3.18 -1.94 2.77
N GLY A 21 -2.89 -3.18 3.19
CA GLY A 21 -2.59 -3.51 4.59
C GLY A 21 -1.39 -2.73 5.13
N ALA A 22 -0.29 -2.68 4.37
CA ALA A 22 0.90 -1.91 4.73
C ALA A 22 0.60 -0.41 4.83
N THR A 23 -0.26 0.13 3.95
CA THR A 23 -0.68 1.53 3.99
C THR A 23 -1.45 1.82 5.27
N MET A 24 -2.46 1.00 5.59
CA MET A 24 -3.25 1.15 6.81
C MET A 24 -2.41 0.98 8.07
N PHE A 25 -1.50 0.01 8.08
CA PHE A 25 -0.57 -0.22 9.20
C PHE A 25 0.38 0.97 9.42
N GLY A 26 0.88 1.55 8.34
CA GLY A 26 1.68 2.78 8.39
C GLY A 26 0.89 3.96 8.93
N LEU A 27 -0.34 4.17 8.45
CA LEU A 27 -1.22 5.23 8.95
C LEU A 27 -1.57 5.05 10.43
N TRP A 28 -1.77 3.82 10.89
CA TRP A 28 -1.98 3.55 12.32
C TRP A 28 -0.76 3.95 13.15
N HIS A 29 0.45 3.61 12.73
CA HIS A 29 1.67 4.02 13.42
C HIS A 29 1.90 5.53 13.39
N LEU A 30 1.51 6.18 12.30
CA LEU A 30 1.53 7.62 12.18
C LEU A 30 0.59 8.28 13.21
N VAL A 31 -0.67 7.86 13.23
CA VAL A 31 -1.72 8.49 14.05
C VAL A 31 -1.61 8.03 15.50
N VAL A 32 -1.70 6.74 15.75
CA VAL A 32 -1.72 6.20 17.12
C VAL A 32 -0.32 6.21 17.72
N GLY A 33 0.68 5.73 16.97
CA GLY A 33 2.07 5.74 17.45
C GLY A 33 2.62 7.16 17.58
N GLY A 34 2.47 7.98 16.55
CA GLY A 34 3.00 9.33 16.50
C GLY A 34 2.17 10.34 17.29
N LEU A 35 0.92 10.54 16.87
CA LEU A 35 0.07 11.63 17.37
C LEU A 35 -0.48 11.34 18.78
N VAL A 36 -1.04 10.15 19.00
CA VAL A 36 -1.68 9.79 20.27
C VAL A 36 -0.64 9.48 21.35
N ASN A 37 0.38 8.69 21.03
CA ASN A 37 1.40 8.28 21.99
C ASN A 37 2.63 9.21 22.04
N GLY A 38 2.69 10.26 21.22
CA GLY A 38 3.81 11.21 21.17
C GLY A 38 5.13 10.62 20.67
N ASN A 39 5.14 9.45 20.03
CA ASN A 39 6.36 8.77 19.61
C ASN A 39 6.76 9.17 18.19
N VAL A 40 7.71 10.09 18.08
CA VAL A 40 8.23 10.62 16.80
C VAL A 40 8.83 9.51 15.91
N ARG A 41 9.44 8.48 16.49
CA ARG A 41 10.02 7.36 15.71
C ARG A 41 8.92 6.53 15.06
N ALA A 42 7.83 6.28 15.79
CA ALA A 42 6.67 5.57 15.25
C ALA A 42 5.98 6.41 14.16
N ALA A 43 5.90 7.73 14.35
CA ALA A 43 5.37 8.65 13.35
C ALA A 43 6.16 8.58 12.03
N ALA A 44 7.50 8.69 12.11
CA ALA A 44 8.38 8.65 10.94
C ALA A 44 8.28 7.31 10.20
N PHE A 45 8.29 6.20 10.93
CA PHE A 45 8.10 4.86 10.36
C PHE A 45 6.74 4.74 9.66
N GLY A 46 5.66 5.17 10.33
CA GLY A 46 4.31 5.13 9.79
C GLY A 46 4.15 5.98 8.53
N ALA A 47 4.71 7.18 8.53
CA ALA A 47 4.72 8.08 7.37
C ALA A 47 5.43 7.44 6.17
N ALA A 48 6.63 6.90 6.38
CA ALA A 48 7.42 6.28 5.32
C ALA A 48 6.69 5.06 4.74
N LEU A 49 6.19 4.17 5.59
CA LEU A 49 5.50 2.97 5.14
C LEU A 49 4.21 3.30 4.38
N ALA A 50 3.37 4.19 4.92
CA ALA A 50 2.13 4.60 4.26
C ALA A 50 2.39 5.35 2.96
N GLY A 51 3.41 6.22 2.93
CA GLY A 51 3.80 6.97 1.74
C GLY A 51 4.26 6.06 0.61
N VAL A 52 5.15 5.10 0.90
CA VAL A 52 5.67 4.18 -0.13
C VAL A 52 4.57 3.23 -0.62
N SER A 53 3.90 2.53 0.29
CA SER A 53 2.89 1.54 -0.09
C SER A 53 1.67 2.17 -0.75
N GLY A 54 1.17 3.29 -0.21
CA GLY A 54 0.06 4.05 -0.78
C GLY A 54 0.44 4.73 -2.10
N GLY A 55 1.65 5.25 -2.21
CA GLY A 55 2.18 5.84 -3.45
C GLY A 55 2.30 4.83 -4.59
N VAL A 56 2.81 3.62 -4.31
CA VAL A 56 2.84 2.53 -5.28
C VAL A 56 1.42 2.15 -5.71
N LEU A 57 0.48 2.03 -4.77
CA LEU A 57 -0.91 1.71 -5.07
C LEU A 57 -1.56 2.77 -5.97
N ALA A 58 -1.38 4.05 -5.64
CA ALA A 58 -1.88 5.17 -6.44
C ALA A 58 -1.26 5.17 -7.86
N GLY A 59 0.04 4.92 -7.96
CA GLY A 59 0.74 4.80 -9.24
C GLY A 59 0.19 3.67 -10.11
N LEU A 60 -0.09 2.50 -9.53
CA LEU A 60 -0.72 1.39 -10.25
C LEU A 60 -2.12 1.76 -10.78
N VAL A 61 -2.91 2.51 -10.00
CA VAL A 61 -4.24 2.96 -10.41
C VAL A 61 -4.14 3.98 -11.55
N ILE A 62 -3.27 4.98 -11.43
CA ILE A 62 -3.05 6.00 -12.47
C ILE A 62 -2.59 5.34 -13.77
N LEU A 63 -1.58 4.47 -13.71
CA LEU A 63 -1.06 3.77 -14.89
C LEU A 63 -2.15 2.91 -15.57
N ARG A 64 -2.99 2.23 -14.78
CA ARG A 64 -4.11 1.45 -15.31
C ARG A 64 -5.15 2.35 -15.98
N ARG A 65 -5.41 3.55 -15.44
CA ARG A 65 -6.34 4.53 -16.03
C ARG A 65 -5.79 5.08 -17.34
N SER A 66 -4.51 5.42 -17.41
CA SER A 66 -3.86 5.93 -18.63
C SER A 66 -3.86 4.92 -19.78
N ARG A 67 -3.81 3.61 -19.51
CA ARG A 67 -3.91 2.56 -20.54
C ARG A 67 -5.34 2.29 -21.04
N ARG A 68 -6.35 2.93 -20.45
CA ARG A 68 -7.77 2.78 -20.81
C ARG A 68 -8.34 3.98 -21.56
N ALA A 69 -7.61 5.09 -21.61
CA ALA A 69 -7.93 6.28 -22.38
C ALA A 69 -7.30 6.17 -23.78
#